data_AF-A0A812CLX6-F1
#
_entry.id   AF-A0A812CLX6-F1
#
_cell.length_a   1.000
_cell.length_b   1.000
_cell.length_c   1.000
_cell.angle_alpha   90.00
_cell.angle_beta   90.00
_cell.angle_gamma   90.00
#
_symmetry.space_group_name_H-M   'P 1'
#
loop_
_entity.id
_entity.type
_entity.pdbx_description
1 polymer ?
#
loop_
_entity_poly.entity_id
_entity_poly.type
_entity_poly.pdbx_seq_one_letter_code
_entity_poly.pdbx_strand_id
1 'polypeptide(L)'
;MPVIYLSIFLPSDACVYLGIFLTSDACVYLGIFLTSDACVYLGIFLTSDARVYLGIFLTSDACVYLGIFLPSDACVYLGIFLPSDACVYLGIFLPSDACVYLGIFLPSDACVYLGIFLPSDACVSRYLSLHLMPVSFFHLMPVYLGIFLPSDACVYLGIFLPSDACVYLGIFLPSDACVYLGIFLPSDACVYLGIFLTSDACVYLGIFLPSDACVYLGIFLPSDACVYLGIFLPSDACVYLGIFLPSDACVYLGIFLPSDACVYLGIFLPSDACVSRYLSSI
;
A
#
# COMPACT_ATOMS: atom_id res chain seq x y z
N MET A 1 1.97 -33.57 -8.61
CA MET A 1 2.28 -32.42 -9.47
C MET A 1 3.76 -32.08 -9.29
N PRO A 2 4.50 -31.78 -10.35
CA PRO A 2 5.87 -31.29 -10.21
C PRO A 2 5.87 -30.00 -9.37
N VAL A 3 6.95 -29.79 -8.64
CA VAL A 3 7.20 -28.58 -7.85
C VAL A 3 8.62 -28.12 -8.17
N ILE A 4 8.79 -26.84 -8.45
CA ILE A 4 10.09 -26.22 -8.70
C ILE A 4 10.51 -25.50 -7.43
N TYR A 5 11.66 -25.87 -6.90
CA TYR A 5 12.34 -25.14 -5.82
C TYR A 5 13.59 -24.51 -6.38
N LEU A 6 13.69 -23.19 -6.29
CA LEU A 6 14.88 -22.44 -6.63
C LEU A 6 15.25 -21.52 -5.46
N SER A 7 16.52 -21.58 -5.06
CA SER A 7 17.06 -20.68 -4.05
C SER A 7 18.35 -20.08 -4.56
N ILE A 8 18.44 -18.75 -4.54
CA ILE A 8 19.60 -18.00 -5.01
C ILE A 8 20.21 -17.28 -3.81
N PHE A 9 21.48 -17.56 -3.55
CA PHE A 9 22.28 -16.91 -2.51
C PHE A 9 23.49 -16.26 -3.17
N LEU A 10 23.60 -14.94 -3.08
CA LEU A 10 24.70 -14.21 -3.70
C LEU A 10 25.20 -13.07 -2.79
N PRO A 11 26.34 -13.25 -2.11
CA PRO A 11 27.11 -12.15 -1.56
C PRO A 11 27.99 -11.52 -2.66
N SER A 12 28.05 -10.19 -2.74
CA SER A 12 28.86 -9.48 -3.74
C SER A 12 29.27 -8.09 -3.25
N ASP A 13 30.53 -7.70 -3.43
CA ASP A 13 30.99 -6.32 -3.16
C ASP A 13 30.82 -5.41 -4.39
N ALA A 14 30.25 -5.94 -5.48
CA ALA A 14 29.99 -5.25 -6.74
C ALA A 14 28.50 -5.22 -7.07
N CYS A 15 28.10 -4.32 -7.98
CA CYS A 15 26.71 -4.20 -8.41
C CYS A 15 26.17 -5.54 -8.93
N VAL A 16 25.03 -5.96 -8.42
CA VAL A 16 24.37 -7.21 -8.81
C VAL A 16 23.26 -6.92 -9.80
N TYR A 17 23.30 -7.58 -10.95
CA TYR A 17 22.22 -7.59 -11.93
C TYR A 17 21.72 -9.02 -12.08
N LEU A 18 20.49 -9.27 -11.64
CA LEU A 18 19.88 -10.59 -11.71
C LEU A 18 18.52 -10.52 -12.38
N GLY A 19 18.38 -11.26 -13.48
CA GLY A 19 17.11 -11.49 -14.15
C GLY A 19 16.69 -12.94 -13.99
N ILE A 20 15.50 -13.19 -13.44
CA ILE A 20 14.94 -14.53 -13.29
C ILE A 20 13.72 -14.62 -14.19
N PHE A 21 13.78 -15.54 -15.14
CA PHE A 21 12.69 -15.87 -16.05
C PHE A 21 12.35 -17.34 -15.86
N LEU A 22 11.12 -17.62 -15.44
CA LEU A 22 10.63 -18.98 -15.26
C LEU A 22 9.25 -19.12 -15.87
N THR A 23 9.05 -20.19 -16.62
CA THR A 23 7.74 -20.60 -17.11
C THR A 23 7.47 -22.02 -16.65
N SER A 24 6.32 -22.27 -16.03
CA SER A 24 6.00 -23.61 -15.53
C SER A 24 4.52 -23.83 -15.25
N ASP A 25 4.03 -25.03 -15.52
CA ASP A 25 2.69 -25.48 -15.08
C ASP A 25 2.74 -26.09 -13.65
N ALA A 26 3.91 -26.03 -13.00
CA ALA A 26 4.18 -26.56 -11.67
C ALA A 26 4.04 -25.49 -10.58
N CYS A 27 3.84 -25.91 -9.33
CA CYS A 27 3.99 -24.97 -8.21
C CYS A 27 5.45 -24.47 -8.15
N VAL A 28 5.63 -23.16 -8.02
CA VAL A 28 6.95 -22.52 -7.99
C VAL A 28 7.23 -21.98 -6.60
N TYR A 29 8.37 -22.35 -6.04
CA TYR A 29 8.94 -21.77 -4.83
C TYR A 29 10.28 -21.13 -5.18
N LEU A 30 10.34 -19.81 -5.11
CA LEU A 30 11.55 -19.03 -5.38
C LEU A 30 11.95 -18.25 -4.14
N GLY A 31 13.15 -18.54 -3.62
CA GLY A 31 13.80 -17.80 -2.55
C GLY A 31 15.01 -17.06 -3.09
N ILE A 32 15.11 -15.76 -2.83
CA ILE A 32 16.25 -14.93 -3.26
C ILE A 32 16.82 -14.24 -2.05
N PHE A 33 18.11 -14.48 -1.79
CA PHE A 33 18.89 -13.89 -0.72
C PHE A 33 20.11 -13.23 -1.34
N LEU A 34 20.12 -11.90 -1.42
CA LEU A 34 21.26 -11.15 -1.94
C LEU A 34 21.75 -10.19 -0.88
N THR A 35 23.06 -10.15 -0.70
CA THR A 35 23.74 -9.19 0.18
C THR A 35 24.80 -8.49 -0.63
N SER A 36 24.75 -7.17 -0.71
CA SER A 36 25.66 -6.41 -1.55
C SER A 36 26.03 -5.06 -0.96
N ASP A 37 27.31 -4.70 -0.97
CA ASP A 37 27.77 -3.35 -0.58
C ASP A 37 27.57 -2.32 -1.71
N ALA A 38 27.09 -2.78 -2.87
CA ALA A 38 26.83 -1.98 -4.06
C ALA A 38 25.38 -2.16 -4.56
N CYS A 39 25.00 -1.44 -5.62
CA CYS A 39 23.62 -1.43 -6.11
C CYS A 39 23.11 -2.82 -6.54
N VAL A 40 21.84 -3.12 -6.21
CA VAL A 40 21.17 -4.37 -6.61
C VAL A 40 20.05 -4.05 -7.60
N TYR A 41 20.07 -4.73 -8.75
CA TYR A 41 19.02 -4.70 -9.77
C TYR A 41 18.47 -6.12 -9.94
N LEU A 42 17.22 -6.32 -9.52
CA LEU A 42 16.55 -7.61 -9.59
C LEU A 42 15.26 -7.49 -10.41
N GLY A 43 15.20 -8.25 -11.50
CA GLY A 43 14.01 -8.43 -12.32
C GLY A 43 13.50 -9.86 -12.21
N ILE A 44 12.23 -10.03 -11.85
CA ILE A 44 11.61 -11.35 -11.73
C ILE A 44 10.39 -11.41 -12.63
N PHE A 45 10.40 -12.37 -13.55
CA PHE A 45 9.31 -12.68 -14.45
C PHE A 45 8.97 -14.17 -14.29
N LEU A 46 7.84 -14.48 -13.65
CA LEU A 46 7.37 -15.87 -13.53
C LEU A 46 5.98 -15.97 -14.13
N THR A 47 5.82 -16.86 -15.11
CA THR A 47 4.51 -17.26 -15.63
C THR A 47 4.21 -18.67 -15.12
N SER A 48 3.06 -18.84 -14.45
CA SER A 48 2.67 -20.15 -13.93
C SER A 48 1.16 -20.30 -13.85
N ASP A 49 0.67 -21.43 -14.34
CA ASP A 49 -0.75 -21.84 -14.21
C ASP A 49 -1.04 -22.49 -12.85
N ALA A 50 -0.01 -22.59 -11.99
CA ALA A 50 -0.07 -23.11 -10.63
C ALA A 50 0.43 -22.08 -9.61
N ARG A 51 0.35 -22.43 -8.32
CA ARG A 51 0.68 -21.52 -7.21
C ARG A 51 2.13 -21.04 -7.26
N VAL A 52 2.34 -19.75 -7.01
CA VAL A 52 3.65 -19.12 -6.93
C VAL A 52 3.90 -18.62 -5.50
N TYR A 53 5.02 -19.04 -4.92
CA TYR A 53 5.55 -18.55 -3.66
C TYR A 53 6.90 -17.87 -3.92
N LEU A 54 6.97 -16.58 -3.65
CA LEU A 54 8.17 -15.77 -3.86
C LEU A 54 8.58 -15.10 -2.55
N GLY A 55 9.76 -15.45 -2.06
CA GLY A 55 10.41 -14.82 -0.91
C GLY A 55 11.68 -14.10 -1.36
N ILE A 56 11.75 -12.79 -1.10
CA ILE A 56 12.88 -11.95 -1.48
C ILE A 56 13.43 -11.28 -0.23
N PHE A 57 14.73 -11.49 0.02
CA PHE A 57 15.50 -10.86 1.08
C PHE A 57 16.72 -10.20 0.44
N LEU A 58 16.75 -8.87 0.37
CA LEU A 58 17.89 -8.13 -0.17
C LEU A 58 18.42 -7.19 0.89
N THR A 59 19.72 -7.27 1.18
CA THR A 59 20.41 -6.28 2.00
C THR A 59 21.39 -5.52 1.12
N SER A 60 21.34 -4.20 1.18
CA SER A 60 22.24 -3.35 0.40
C SER A 60 22.50 -2.02 1.08
N ASP A 61 23.78 -1.63 1.12
CA ASP A 61 24.22 -0.32 1.61
C ASP A 61 24.11 0.76 0.51
N ALA A 62 23.73 0.36 -0.70
CA ALA A 62 23.46 1.21 -1.86
C ALA A 62 22.04 0.98 -2.41
N CYS A 63 21.72 1.54 -3.58
CA CYS A 63 20.36 1.52 -4.13
C CYS A 63 19.86 0.11 -4.50
N VAL A 64 18.58 -0.16 -4.20
CA VAL A 64 17.90 -1.40 -4.62
C VAL A 64 16.80 -1.08 -5.63
N TYR A 65 16.84 -1.73 -6.79
CA TYR A 65 15.82 -1.70 -7.83
C TYR A 65 15.23 -3.09 -8.00
N LEU A 66 13.94 -3.24 -7.68
CA LEU A 66 13.23 -4.50 -7.76
C LEU A 66 11.98 -4.36 -8.63
N GLY A 67 11.94 -5.13 -9.72
CA GLY A 67 10.79 -5.27 -10.60
C GLY A 67 10.26 -6.69 -10.56
N ILE A 68 8.98 -6.87 -10.23
CA ILE A 68 8.32 -8.17 -10.14
C ILE A 68 7.10 -8.18 -11.05
N PHE A 69 7.07 -9.14 -11.97
CA PHE A 69 5.97 -9.39 -12.89
C PHE A 69 5.55 -10.86 -12.79
N LEU A 70 4.35 -11.12 -12.26
CA LEU A 70 3.84 -12.48 -12.04
C LEU A 70 2.44 -12.66 -12.65
N PRO A 71 2.33 -12.84 -13.97
CA PRO A 71 1.11 -13.26 -14.62
C PRO A 71 0.85 -14.73 -14.26
N SER A 72 -0.14 -14.95 -13.42
CA SER A 72 -0.53 -16.29 -12.98
C SER A 72 -2.03 -16.34 -12.83
N ASP A 73 -2.64 -17.38 -13.38
CA ASP A 73 -4.07 -17.66 -13.21
C ASP A 73 -4.34 -18.40 -11.88
N ALA A 74 -3.33 -18.48 -11.01
CA ALA A 74 -3.36 -19.19 -9.73
C ALA A 74 -2.87 -18.29 -8.57
N CYS A 75 -2.99 -18.79 -7.33
CA CYS A 75 -2.69 -17.98 -6.16
C CYS A 75 -1.21 -17.57 -6.07
N VAL A 76 -0.96 -16.28 -5.79
CA VAL A 76 0.37 -15.70 -5.62
C VAL A 76 0.59 -15.28 -4.16
N TYR A 77 1.67 -15.77 -3.57
CA TYR A 77 2.15 -15.36 -2.26
C TYR A 77 3.51 -14.70 -2.41
N LEU A 78 3.58 -13.40 -2.08
CA LEU A 78 4.78 -12.59 -2.22
C LEU A 78 5.17 -12.00 -0.86
N GLY A 79 6.35 -12.37 -0.38
CA GLY A 79 7.00 -11.78 0.79
C GLY A 79 8.28 -11.09 0.40
N ILE A 80 8.38 -9.79 0.68
CA ILE A 80 9.56 -8.98 0.37
C ILE A 80 10.09 -8.33 1.64
N PHE A 81 11.37 -8.53 1.92
CA PHE A 81 12.11 -7.95 3.03
C PHE A 81 13.34 -7.22 2.50
N LEU A 82 13.39 -5.90 2.70
CA LEU A 82 14.36 -4.99 2.08
C LEU A 82 14.99 -4.04 3.11
N PRO A 83 15.88 -4.53 3.98
CA PRO A 83 16.69 -3.68 4.85
C PRO A 83 17.74 -2.98 3.99
N SER A 84 17.60 -1.68 3.83
CA SER A 84 18.58 -0.87 3.10
C SER A 84 18.63 0.53 3.67
N ASP A 85 19.85 1.01 3.86
CA ASP A 85 20.15 2.37 4.30
C ASP A 85 20.19 3.35 3.11
N ALA A 86 19.79 2.88 1.92
CA ALA A 86 19.83 3.61 0.65
C ALA A 86 18.53 3.47 -0.15
N CYS A 87 18.41 4.25 -1.24
CA CYS A 87 17.14 4.40 -1.96
C CYS A 87 16.58 3.07 -2.49
N VAL A 88 15.28 2.84 -2.23
CA VAL A 88 14.57 1.64 -2.69
C VAL A 88 13.50 2.00 -3.73
N TYR A 89 13.59 1.36 -4.89
CA TYR A 89 12.59 1.43 -5.96
C TYR A 89 11.97 0.05 -6.18
N LEU A 90 10.67 -0.06 -5.90
CA LEU A 90 9.93 -1.31 -6.02
C LEU A 90 8.71 -1.14 -6.93
N GLY A 91 8.69 -1.91 -8.01
CA GLY A 91 7.55 -2.04 -8.91
C GLY A 91 7.00 -3.47 -8.90
N ILE A 92 5.73 -3.62 -8.53
CA ILE A 92 5.05 -4.92 -8.49
C ILE A 92 3.84 -4.90 -9.41
N PHE A 93 3.81 -5.83 -10.36
CA PHE A 93 2.72 -6.01 -11.30
C PHE A 93 2.22 -7.46 -11.24
N LEU A 94 0.95 -7.61 -10.85
CA LEU A 94 0.32 -8.89 -10.56
C LEU A 94 -1.06 -8.95 -11.23
N PRO A 95 -1.15 -9.26 -12.54
CA PRO A 95 -2.41 -9.31 -13.28
C PRO A 95 -3.14 -10.65 -13.04
N SER A 96 -3.05 -11.18 -11.83
CA SER A 96 -3.51 -12.54 -11.53
C SER A 96 -5.03 -12.59 -11.40
N ASP A 97 -5.67 -13.53 -12.10
CA ASP A 97 -7.10 -13.82 -11.97
C ASP A 97 -7.46 -14.59 -10.68
N ALA A 98 -6.52 -14.75 -9.74
CA ALA A 98 -6.64 -15.56 -8.54
C ALA A 98 -6.11 -14.86 -7.27
N CYS A 99 -6.17 -15.55 -6.11
CA CYS A 99 -5.83 -14.98 -4.81
C CYS A 99 -4.41 -14.42 -4.69
N VAL A 100 -4.30 -13.15 -4.31
CA VAL A 100 -3.02 -12.50 -4.05
C VAL A 100 -2.88 -12.14 -2.57
N TYR A 101 -1.78 -12.62 -1.98
CA TYR A 101 -1.30 -12.21 -0.66
C TYR A 101 0.07 -11.53 -0.82
N LEU A 102 0.15 -10.26 -0.43
CA LEU A 102 1.37 -9.47 -0.53
C LEU A 102 1.73 -8.90 0.84
N GLY A 103 2.92 -9.28 1.32
CA GLY A 103 3.55 -8.70 2.51
C GLY A 103 4.87 -8.04 2.12
N ILE A 104 4.97 -6.73 2.35
CA ILE A 104 6.20 -5.97 2.10
C ILE A 104 6.66 -5.35 3.42
N PHE A 105 7.92 -5.62 3.77
CA PHE A 105 8.58 -5.05 4.93
C PHE A 105 9.87 -4.34 4.51
N LEU A 106 9.93 -3.04 4.78
CA LEU A 106 11.02 -2.14 4.38
C LEU A 106 11.48 -1.36 5.63
N PRO A 107 12.41 -1.93 6.42
CA PRO A 107 13.08 -1.19 7.47
C PRO A 107 14.20 -0.36 6.79
N SER A 108 13.96 0.93 6.55
CA SER A 108 14.85 1.74 5.72
C SER A 108 14.87 3.19 6.19
N ASP A 109 16.07 3.77 6.29
CA ASP A 109 16.30 5.20 6.55
C ASP A 109 16.36 6.05 5.27
N ALA A 110 15.94 5.50 4.13
CA ALA A 110 16.14 6.09 2.82
C ALA A 110 14.84 6.46 2.09
N CYS A 111 14.98 7.12 0.93
CA CYS A 111 13.86 7.38 0.03
C CYS A 111 13.26 6.07 -0.46
N VAL A 112 11.93 5.91 -0.31
CA VAL A 112 11.20 4.75 -0.81
C VAL A 112 10.22 5.19 -1.90
N TYR A 113 10.32 4.54 -3.07
CA TYR A 113 9.33 4.63 -4.13
C TYR A 113 8.71 3.26 -4.40
N LEU A 114 7.42 3.12 -4.12
CA LEU A 114 6.68 1.87 -4.26
C LEU A 114 5.46 2.07 -5.17
N GLY A 115 5.43 1.32 -6.27
CA GLY A 115 4.29 1.21 -7.16
C GLY A 115 3.74 -0.21 -7.17
N ILE A 116 2.47 -0.36 -6.79
CA ILE A 116 1.78 -1.65 -6.78
C ILE A 116 0.55 -1.59 -7.69
N PHE A 117 0.49 -2.52 -8.64
CA PHE A 117 -0.59 -2.63 -9.61
C PHE A 117 -1.13 -4.07 -9.65
N LEU A 118 -2.40 -4.23 -9.27
CA LEU A 118 -3.11 -5.52 -9.34
C LEU A 118 -4.46 -5.33 -10.06
N PRO A 119 -4.56 -5.57 -11.37
CA PRO A 119 -5.83 -5.62 -12.08
C PRO A 119 -6.32 -7.08 -12.13
N SER A 120 -7.53 -7.37 -11.65
CA SER A 120 -8.11 -8.70 -11.82
C SER A 120 -9.63 -8.64 -11.71
N ASP A 121 -10.29 -9.42 -12.56
CA ASP A 121 -11.75 -9.36 -12.77
C ASP A 121 -12.46 -10.61 -12.20
N ALA A 122 -11.79 -11.38 -11.31
CA ALA A 122 -12.30 -12.64 -10.79
C ALA A 122 -12.35 -12.70 -9.25
N CYS A 123 -13.30 -13.49 -8.72
CA CYS A 123 -13.71 -13.61 -7.31
C CYS A 123 -12.55 -13.87 -6.34
N VAL A 124 -11.89 -12.82 -5.84
CA VAL A 124 -10.66 -12.95 -5.07
C VAL A 124 -10.59 -12.01 -3.87
N SER A 125 -10.34 -12.57 -2.68
CA SER A 125 -9.93 -11.80 -1.51
C SER A 125 -8.47 -11.35 -1.69
N ARG A 126 -8.25 -10.04 -1.79
CA ARG A 126 -6.89 -9.46 -1.82
C ARG A 126 -6.48 -9.03 -0.44
N TYR A 127 -5.30 -9.46 -0.01
CA TYR A 127 -4.69 -9.00 1.23
C TYR A 127 -3.33 -8.38 0.93
N LEU A 128 -3.25 -7.07 1.15
CA LEU A 128 -2.01 -6.32 1.07
C LEU A 128 -1.71 -5.73 2.45
N SER A 129 -0.55 -6.11 3.00
CA SER A 129 0.02 -5.51 4.19
C SER A 129 1.36 -4.87 3.88
N LEU A 130 1.42 -3.56 4.11
CA LEU A 130 2.62 -2.75 3.93
C LEU A 130 3.09 -2.25 5.28
N HIS A 131 4.34 -2.56 5.61
CA HIS A 131 5.02 -2.09 6.81
C HIS A 131 6.35 -1.44 6.41
N LEU A 132 6.40 -0.11 6.47
CA LEU A 132 7.64 0.64 6.30
C LEU A 132 8.02 1.21 7.67
N MET A 133 9.26 1.01 8.08
CA MET A 133 9.78 1.48 9.37
C MET A 133 11.10 2.21 9.13
N PRO A 134 11.22 3.51 9.41
CA PRO A 134 12.52 4.14 9.55
C PRO A 134 13.21 3.63 10.82
N VAL A 135 14.52 3.48 10.75
CA VAL A 135 15.41 3.08 11.84
C VAL A 135 16.29 4.28 12.24
N SER A 136 15.65 5.35 12.70
CA SER A 136 16.25 6.46 13.46
C SER A 136 17.33 7.34 12.81
N PHE A 137 17.07 8.65 12.95
CA PHE A 137 18.00 9.78 13.08
C PHE A 137 18.73 10.33 11.84
N PHE A 138 18.31 11.54 11.47
CA PHE A 138 18.99 12.63 10.76
C PHE A 138 18.63 12.95 9.30
N HIS A 139 17.87 12.13 8.57
CA HIS A 139 17.51 12.48 7.18
C HIS A 139 16.01 12.32 6.87
N LEU A 140 15.34 13.45 6.65
CA LEU A 140 13.94 13.58 6.23
C LEU A 140 13.75 13.14 4.75
N MET A 141 13.83 11.85 4.46
CA MET A 141 13.70 11.33 3.09
C MET A 141 12.26 10.95 2.73
N PRO A 142 11.70 11.46 1.63
CA PRO A 142 10.29 11.27 1.34
C PRO A 142 9.93 9.82 0.99
N VAL A 143 8.72 9.42 1.37
CA VAL A 143 8.11 8.14 1.01
C VAL A 143 7.00 8.37 0.00
N TYR A 144 7.10 7.71 -1.15
CA TYR A 144 6.10 7.76 -2.22
C TYR A 144 5.49 6.38 -2.43
N LEU A 145 4.17 6.28 -2.26
CA LEU A 145 3.42 5.05 -2.41
C LEU A 145 2.21 5.26 -3.32
N GLY A 146 2.20 4.54 -4.45
CA GLY A 146 1.09 4.48 -5.39
C GLY A 146 0.49 3.08 -5.43
N ILE A 147 -0.79 2.96 -5.10
CA ILE A 147 -1.52 1.70 -5.02
C ILE A 147 -2.73 1.76 -5.96
N PHE A 148 -2.78 0.84 -6.93
CA PHE A 148 -3.89 0.71 -7.88
C PHE A 148 -4.44 -0.73 -7.87
N LEU A 149 -5.67 -0.89 -7.39
CA LEU A 149 -6.33 -2.18 -7.18
C LEU A 149 -7.79 -2.16 -7.67
N PRO A 150 -8.04 -2.21 -8.99
CA PRO A 150 -9.36 -2.53 -9.50
C PRO A 150 -9.68 -4.00 -9.23
N SER A 151 -10.91 -4.28 -8.77
CA SER A 151 -11.32 -5.62 -8.35
C SER A 151 -12.84 -5.79 -8.29
N ASP A 152 -13.38 -6.84 -8.90
CA ASP A 152 -14.80 -7.22 -8.75
C ASP A 152 -15.08 -8.00 -7.45
N ALA A 153 -14.09 -8.07 -6.56
CA ALA A 153 -14.12 -8.85 -5.32
C ALA A 153 -13.64 -8.06 -4.10
N CYS A 154 -13.91 -8.59 -2.90
CA CYS A 154 -13.61 -7.92 -1.64
C CYS A 154 -12.13 -7.57 -1.48
N VAL A 155 -11.84 -6.30 -1.18
CA VAL A 155 -10.48 -5.80 -0.99
C VAL A 155 -10.22 -5.54 0.49
N TYR A 156 -9.14 -6.12 1.04
CA TYR A 156 -8.61 -5.78 2.35
C TYR A 156 -7.21 -5.21 2.22
N LEU A 157 -7.06 -3.94 2.61
CA LEU A 157 -5.80 -3.22 2.55
C LEU A 157 -5.46 -2.62 3.92
N GLY A 158 -4.31 -3.04 4.45
CA GLY A 158 -3.73 -2.49 5.68
C GLY A 158 -2.41 -1.80 5.37
N ILE A 159 -2.31 -0.51 5.66
CA ILE A 159 -1.10 0.28 5.47
C ILE A 159 -0.63 0.79 6.82
N PHE A 160 0.59 0.43 7.19
CA PHE A 160 1.28 0.90 8.39
C PHE A 160 2.61 1.55 7.98
N LEU A 161 2.70 2.86 8.16
CA LEU A 161 3.83 3.67 7.70
C LEU A 161 4.18 4.72 8.77
N PRO A 162 4.81 4.32 9.89
CA PRO A 162 5.53 5.29 10.71
C PRO A 162 6.65 5.91 9.89
N SER A 163 6.80 7.23 9.95
CA SER A 163 7.80 7.94 9.16
C SER A 163 8.22 9.24 9.82
N ASP A 164 9.51 9.48 9.98
CA ASP A 164 10.03 10.81 10.40
C ASP A 164 10.11 11.78 9.19
N ALA A 165 9.61 11.36 8.02
CA ALA A 165 9.73 12.09 6.76
C ALA A 165 8.39 12.26 6.03
N CYS A 166 8.36 13.17 5.05
CA CYS A 166 7.14 13.49 4.31
C CYS A 166 6.58 12.25 3.60
N VAL A 167 5.30 11.97 3.82
CA VAL A 167 4.60 10.83 3.22
C VAL A 167 3.64 11.29 2.13
N TYR A 168 3.77 10.72 0.94
CA TYR A 168 2.84 10.87 -0.18
C TYR A 168 2.21 9.51 -0.51
N LEU A 169 0.91 9.39 -0.23
CA LEU A 169 0.15 8.17 -0.45
C LEU A 169 -1.03 8.42 -1.39
N GLY A 170 -1.01 7.76 -2.54
CA GLY A 170 -2.11 7.72 -3.50
C GLY A 170 -2.71 6.33 -3.59
N ILE A 171 -4.01 6.22 -3.30
CA ILE A 171 -4.75 4.95 -3.29
C ILE A 171 -5.95 5.05 -4.24
N PHE A 172 -6.02 4.13 -5.21
CA PHE A 172 -7.12 4.02 -6.16
C PHE A 172 -7.67 2.59 -6.19
N LEU A 173 -8.85 2.38 -5.61
CA LEU A 173 -9.52 1.07 -5.54
C LEU A 173 -10.97 1.19 -6.03
N PRO A 174 -11.23 1.02 -7.33
CA PRO A 174 -12.57 0.77 -7.81
C PRO A 174 -12.92 -0.71 -7.56
N SER A 175 -14.08 -0.97 -6.97
CA SER A 175 -14.51 -2.33 -6.69
C SER A 175 -16.02 -2.51 -6.66
N ASP A 176 -16.52 -3.52 -7.37
CA ASP A 176 -17.94 -3.91 -7.35
C ASP A 176 -18.33 -4.68 -6.07
N ALA A 177 -17.41 -4.78 -5.09
CA ALA A 177 -17.57 -5.52 -3.85
C ALA A 177 -17.08 -4.73 -2.63
N CYS A 178 -17.22 -5.32 -1.43
CA CYS A 178 -16.90 -4.62 -0.18
C CYS A 178 -15.41 -4.24 -0.09
N VAL A 179 -15.15 -3.00 0.32
CA VAL A 179 -13.79 -2.47 0.53
C VAL A 179 -13.54 -2.22 2.02
N TYR A 180 -12.46 -2.81 2.54
CA TYR A 180 -11.95 -2.56 3.89
C TYR A 180 -10.54 -1.96 3.79
N LEU A 181 -10.42 -0.69 4.19
CA LEU A 181 -9.16 0.04 4.17
C LEU A 181 -8.82 0.58 5.56
N GLY A 182 -7.69 0.14 6.09
CA GLY A 182 -7.09 0.64 7.32
C GLY A 182 -5.76 1.32 7.05
N ILE A 183 -5.63 2.59 7.42
CA ILE A 183 -4.41 3.39 7.22
C ILE A 183 -3.95 3.95 8.56
N PHE A 184 -2.70 3.67 8.91
CA PHE A 184 -2.02 4.19 10.09
C PHE A 184 -0.68 4.81 9.68
N LEU A 185 -0.59 6.14 9.70
CA LEU A 185 0.62 6.89 9.29
C LEU A 185 1.00 7.91 10.36
N PRO A 186 1.66 7.52 11.46
CA PRO A 186 2.25 8.48 12.37
C PRO A 186 3.48 9.11 11.72
N SER A 187 3.53 10.44 11.73
CA SER A 187 4.62 11.16 11.07
C SER A 187 4.98 12.48 11.73
N ASP A 188 6.27 12.69 11.99
CA ASP A 188 6.81 13.96 12.50
C ASP A 188 6.96 15.02 11.38
N ALA A 189 6.61 14.65 10.14
CA ALA A 189 6.65 15.50 8.96
C ALA A 189 5.30 15.53 8.20
N CYS A 190 5.21 16.33 7.14
CA CYS A 190 3.96 16.54 6.41
C CYS A 190 3.41 15.25 5.78
N VAL A 191 2.10 15.05 5.89
CA VAL A 191 1.39 13.90 5.31
C VAL A 191 0.45 14.38 4.20
N TYR A 192 0.58 13.79 3.00
CA TYR A 192 -0.32 13.99 1.87
C TYR A 192 -0.97 12.66 1.51
N LEU A 193 -2.29 12.57 1.72
CA LEU A 193 -3.08 11.37 1.45
C LEU A 193 -4.21 11.67 0.47
N GLY A 194 -4.17 10.99 -0.68
CA GLY A 194 -5.23 11.00 -1.67
C GLY A 194 -5.85 9.60 -1.79
N ILE A 195 -7.14 9.49 -1.46
CA ILE A 195 -7.90 8.24 -1.53
C ILE A 195 -9.06 8.41 -2.51
N PHE A 196 -9.11 7.52 -3.50
CA PHE A 196 -10.23 7.35 -4.41
C PHE A 196 -10.72 5.91 -4.31
N LEU A 197 -11.90 5.70 -3.73
CA LEU A 197 -12.56 4.40 -3.72
C LEU A 197 -13.93 4.56 -4.35
N THR A 198 -14.26 3.71 -5.30
CA THR A 198 -15.62 3.62 -5.86
C THR A 198 -16.13 2.22 -5.61
N SER A 199 -17.32 2.09 -5.04
CA SER A 199 -17.89 0.77 -4.83
C SER A 199 -19.40 0.70 -4.85
N ASP A 200 -19.92 -0.31 -5.53
CA ASP A 200 -21.35 -0.65 -5.56
C ASP A 200 -21.78 -1.40 -4.27
N ALA A 201 -20.85 -1.63 -3.34
CA ALA A 201 -21.06 -2.33 -2.08
C ALA A 201 -20.50 -1.53 -0.88
N CYS A 202 -20.54 -2.13 0.31
CA CYS A 202 -20.17 -1.43 1.54
C CYS A 202 -18.69 -1.03 1.58
N VAL A 203 -18.44 0.21 1.99
CA VAL A 203 -17.08 0.74 2.20
C VAL A 203 -16.83 0.98 3.68
N TYR A 204 -15.76 0.39 4.21
CA TYR A 204 -15.24 0.66 5.55
C TYR A 204 -13.85 1.27 5.47
N LEU A 205 -13.72 2.53 5.90
CA LEU A 205 -12.47 3.27 5.90
C LEU A 205 -12.12 3.75 7.31
N GLY A 206 -10.98 3.30 7.82
CA GLY A 206 -10.36 3.77 9.05
C GLY A 206 -9.03 4.45 8.78
N ILE A 207 -8.90 5.73 9.14
CA ILE A 207 -7.68 6.52 8.95
C ILE A 207 -7.23 7.09 10.29
N PHE A 208 -5.96 6.85 10.63
CA PHE A 208 -5.30 7.38 11.82
C PHE A 208 -3.97 8.02 11.42
N LEU A 209 -3.89 9.35 11.46
CA LEU A 209 -2.71 10.13 11.04
C LEU A 209 -2.31 11.14 12.11
N PRO A 210 -1.62 10.72 13.18
CA PRO A 210 -1.03 11.66 14.11
C PRO A 210 0.19 12.32 13.45
N SER A 211 0.26 13.64 13.51
CA SER A 211 1.40 14.36 12.95
C SER A 211 1.70 15.67 13.64
N ASP A 212 2.99 15.89 13.93
CA ASP A 212 3.50 17.16 14.46
C ASP A 212 3.63 18.25 13.36
N ALA A 213 3.22 17.93 12.12
CA ALA A 213 3.28 18.80 10.96
C ALA A 213 1.96 18.81 10.17
N CYS A 214 1.95 19.49 9.03
CA CYS A 214 0.73 19.69 8.24
C CYS A 214 0.17 18.38 7.66
N VAL A 215 -1.14 18.20 7.76
CA VAL A 215 -1.86 17.06 7.16
C VAL A 215 -2.77 17.55 6.03
N TYR A 216 -2.61 16.98 4.83
CA TYR A 216 -3.48 17.19 3.69
C TYR A 216 -4.17 15.87 3.32
N LEU A 217 -5.48 15.81 3.49
CA LEU A 217 -6.29 14.63 3.24
C LEU A 217 -7.39 14.93 2.22
N GLY A 218 -7.35 14.24 1.08
CA GLY A 218 -8.38 14.24 0.05
C GLY A 218 -9.01 12.86 -0.06
N ILE A 219 -10.31 12.76 0.19
CA ILE A 219 -11.08 11.50 0.11
C ILE A 219 -12.24 11.68 -0.86
N PHE A 220 -12.30 10.81 -1.86
CA PHE A 220 -13.41 10.69 -2.81
C PHE A 220 -13.97 9.26 -2.75
N LEU A 221 -15.23 9.16 -2.32
CA LEU A 221 -15.88 7.89 -1.98
C LEU A 221 -17.30 7.77 -2.55
N PRO A 222 -17.48 7.60 -3.88
CA PRO A 222 -18.77 7.24 -4.42
C PRO A 222 -19.16 5.81 -4.06
N SER A 223 -20.38 5.65 -3.54
CA SER A 223 -20.92 4.33 -3.29
C SER A 223 -22.44 4.28 -3.33
N ASP A 224 -22.98 3.27 -4.00
CA ASP A 224 -24.41 2.98 -4.06
C ASP A 224 -24.91 2.23 -2.80
N ALA A 225 -24.01 1.99 -1.83
CA ALA A 225 -24.28 1.25 -0.60
C ALA A 225 -23.76 2.00 0.65
N CYS A 226 -23.78 1.32 1.80
CA CYS A 226 -23.43 1.92 3.08
C CYS A 226 -21.94 2.29 3.17
N VAL A 227 -21.65 3.50 3.64
CA VAL A 227 -20.28 3.97 3.90
C VAL A 227 -20.07 4.19 5.39
N TYR A 228 -19.04 3.57 5.95
CA TYR A 228 -18.53 3.83 7.29
C TYR A 228 -17.15 4.47 7.22
N LEU A 229 -17.04 5.70 7.72
CA LEU A 229 -15.80 6.47 7.72
C LEU A 229 -15.42 6.89 9.13
N GLY A 230 -14.26 6.42 9.60
CA GLY A 230 -13.62 6.84 10.83
C GLY A 230 -12.28 7.52 10.53
N ILE A 231 -12.16 8.81 10.88
CA ILE A 231 -10.95 9.61 10.68
C ILE A 231 -10.51 10.19 12.02
N PHE A 232 -9.24 9.95 12.39
CA PHE A 232 -8.60 10.51 13.57
C PHE A 232 -7.29 11.17 13.18
N LEU A 233 -7.22 12.50 13.28
CA LEU A 233 -6.07 13.32 12.84
C LEU A 233 -5.65 14.29 13.95
N PRO A 234 -4.92 13.83 14.98
CA PRO A 234 -4.33 14.74 15.93
C PRO A 234 -3.14 15.43 15.28
N SER A 235 -3.10 16.76 15.34
CA SER A 235 -1.98 17.51 14.80
C SER A 235 -1.72 18.82 15.52
N ASP A 236 -0.45 19.07 15.82
CA ASP A 236 0.04 20.33 16.39
C ASP A 236 0.15 21.46 15.34
N ALA A 237 -0.23 21.17 14.09
CA ALA A 237 -0.13 22.08 12.95
C ALA A 237 -1.42 22.09 12.10
N CYS A 238 -1.34 22.69 10.90
CA CYS A 238 -2.50 22.89 10.04
C CYS A 238 -3.05 21.58 9.46
N VAL A 239 -4.38 21.43 9.49
CA VAL A 239 -5.09 20.32 8.85
C VAL A 239 -5.95 20.82 7.70
N TYR A 240 -5.76 20.28 6.50
CA TYR A 240 -6.64 20.49 5.35
C TYR A 240 -7.34 19.19 5.00
N LEU A 241 -8.67 19.18 5.12
CA LEU A 241 -9.49 18.01 4.88
C LEU A 241 -10.54 18.29 3.81
N GLY A 242 -10.48 17.55 2.71
CA GLY A 242 -11.49 17.51 1.65
C GLY A 242 -12.11 16.12 1.56
N ILE A 243 -13.41 16.00 1.84
CA ILE A 243 -14.16 14.74 1.74
C ILE A 243 -15.35 14.93 0.81
N PHE A 244 -15.46 14.09 -0.19
CA PHE A 244 -16.58 14.01 -1.12
C PHE A 244 -17.15 12.59 -1.10
N LEU A 245 -18.36 12.43 -0.56
CA LEU A 245 -19.05 11.14 -0.45
C LEU A 245 -20.46 11.21 -1.08
N PRO A 246 -20.59 11.00 -2.39
CA PRO A 246 -21.90 10.77 -2.98
C PRO A 246 -22.35 9.36 -2.63
N SER A 247 -23.53 9.25 -2.04
CA SER A 247 -24.11 7.95 -1.72
C SER A 247 -25.62 7.97 -1.78
N ASP A 248 -26.18 6.92 -2.37
CA ASP A 248 -27.62 6.67 -2.44
C ASP A 248 -28.14 5.93 -1.19
N ALA A 249 -27.28 5.69 -0.20
CA ALA A 249 -27.58 4.91 1.00
C ALA A 249 -27.07 5.56 2.31
N CYS A 250 -26.97 4.77 3.39
CA CYS A 250 -26.61 5.27 4.72
C CYS A 250 -25.13 5.62 4.83
N VAL A 251 -24.85 6.80 5.39
CA VAL A 251 -23.48 7.25 5.69
C VAL A 251 -23.30 7.41 7.21
N TYR A 252 -22.30 6.71 7.76
CA TYR A 252 -21.82 6.90 9.12
C TYR A 252 -20.45 7.59 9.09
N LEU A 253 -20.37 8.75 9.72
CA LEU A 253 -19.17 9.57 9.74
C LEU A 253 -18.73 9.90 11.17
N GLY A 254 -17.53 9.44 11.54
CA GLY A 254 -16.82 9.85 12.75
C GLY A 254 -15.51 10.55 12.38
N ILE A 255 -15.42 11.86 12.67
CA ILE A 255 -14.20 12.65 12.45
C ILE A 255 -13.76 13.28 13.78
N PHE A 256 -12.53 12.98 14.19
CA PHE A 256 -11.90 13.53 15.40
C PHE A 256 -10.62 14.27 15.02
N LEU A 257 -10.59 15.58 15.29
CA LEU A 257 -9.52 16.50 14.87
C LEU A 257 -9.09 17.39 16.04
N PRO A 258 -8.29 16.88 17.00
CA PRO A 258 -7.69 17.73 18.01
C PRO A 258 -6.52 18.47 17.33
N SER A 259 -6.56 19.80 17.33
CA SER A 259 -5.48 20.59 16.74
C SER A 259 -5.27 21.88 17.49
N ASP A 260 -4.01 22.18 17.79
CA ASP A 260 -3.61 23.45 18.40
C ASP A 260 -3.49 24.59 17.35
N ALA A 261 -3.90 24.36 16.10
CA ALA A 261 -3.71 25.27 14.97
C ALA A 261 -4.92 25.32 13.99
N CYS A 262 -4.69 25.82 12.76
CA CYS A 262 -5.74 26.08 11.78
C CYS A 262 -6.29 24.80 11.14
N VAL A 263 -7.61 24.63 11.16
CA VAL A 263 -8.32 23.54 10.46
C VAL A 263 -9.13 24.11 9.31
N TYR A 264 -8.91 23.61 8.09
CA TYR A 264 -9.76 23.86 6.93
C TYR A 264 -10.51 22.59 6.53
N LEU A 265 -11.84 22.68 6.46
CA LEU A 265 -12.72 21.54 6.22
C LEU A 265 -13.67 21.79 5.06
N GLY A 266 -13.58 20.95 4.03
CA GLY A 266 -14.60 20.81 2.99
C GLY A 266 -15.20 19.41 3.05
N ILE A 267 -16.46 19.29 3.45
CA ILE A 267 -17.21 18.03 3.38
C ILE A 267 -18.40 18.25 2.47
N PHE A 268 -18.51 17.44 1.42
CA PHE A 268 -19.66 17.42 0.52
C PHE A 268 -20.30 16.04 0.49
N LEU A 269 -21.59 16.00 0.81
CA LEU A 269 -22.42 14.80 0.91
C LEU A 269 -23.71 15.01 0.09
N PRO A 270 -23.74 14.66 -1.20
CA PRO A 270 -25.00 14.55 -1.92
C PRO A 270 -25.60 13.19 -1.57
N SER A 271 -26.67 13.15 -0.79
CA SER A 271 -27.35 11.90 -0.42
C SER A 271 -28.87 12.09 -0.28
N ASP A 272 -29.62 11.09 -0.75
CA ASP A 272 -31.08 11.00 -0.57
C ASP A 272 -31.48 10.17 0.68
N ALA A 273 -30.55 9.86 1.59
CA ALA A 273 -30.74 8.95 2.73
C ALA A 273 -30.11 9.43 4.07
N CYS A 274 -30.32 8.64 5.13
CA CYS A 274 -30.01 8.96 6.52
C CYS A 274 -28.50 9.12 6.80
N VAL A 275 -28.09 10.30 7.27
CA VAL A 275 -26.71 10.61 7.67
C VAL A 275 -26.60 10.65 9.19
N SER A 276 -25.63 9.93 9.75
CA SER A 276 -25.23 10.08 11.17
C SER A 276 -23.80 10.60 11.25
N ARG A 277 -23.61 11.70 11.98
CA ARG A 277 -22.37 12.46 11.99
C ARG A 277 -21.94 12.78 13.40
N TYR A 278 -20.70 12.43 13.73
CA TYR A 278 -20.01 12.89 14.92
C TYR A 278 -18.74 13.62 14.48
N LEU A 279 -18.70 14.94 14.67
CA LEU A 279 -17.48 15.73 14.58
C LEU A 279 -17.16 16.29 15.95
N SER A 280 -15.90 16.13 16.35
CA SER A 280 -15.34 16.90 17.46
C SER A 280 -14.00 17.50 17.02
N SER A 281 -13.94 18.81 17.04
CA SER A 281 -12.74 19.63 16.94
C SER A 281 -12.62 20.38 18.28
N ILE A 282 -11.50 20.24 18.98
CA ILE A 282 -11.14 21.11 20.11
C ILE A 282 -9.95 21.93 19.65
#